data_AF-A0A5B8RDS2-F1
#
_entry.id   AF-A0A5B8RDS2-F1
#
_cell.length_a   1.000
_cell.length_b   1.000
_cell.length_c   1.000
_cell.angle_alpha   90.00
_cell.angle_beta   90.00
_cell.angle_gamma   90.00
#
_symmetry.space_group_name_H-M   'P 1'
#
loop_
_entity.id
_entity.type
_entity.pdbx_description
1 polymer ?
#
loop_
_entity_poly.entity_id
_entity_poly.type
_entity_poly.pdbx_seq_one_letter_code
_entity_poly.pdbx_strand_id
1 'polypeptide(L)'
;METGPETPSMPRPDWSAMLTPQRELMEAWLGFAEQLTRLHMDTMRRCMELALEETRCMMAVHDERSLQDYWQHQRGFLEELDTTIGQELQGVRSLGERLAREVTHTAPAGEGETRANDAA
;
A
#
# COMPACT_ATOMS: atom_id res chain seq x y z
N MET A 1 62.72 28.81 -6.30
CA MET A 1 61.72 27.72 -6.25
C MET A 1 60.41 28.37 -5.89
N GLU A 2 59.63 28.77 -6.89
CA GLU A 2 58.32 29.38 -6.68
C GLU A 2 57.31 28.27 -6.43
N THR A 3 56.71 28.30 -5.24
CA THR A 3 55.56 27.46 -4.88
C THR A 3 54.35 27.98 -5.64
N GLY A 4 53.89 27.22 -6.64
CA GLY A 4 52.68 27.54 -7.39
C GLY A 4 51.44 27.56 -6.51
N PRO A 5 50.39 28.32 -6.87
CA PRO A 5 49.20 28.49 -6.04
C PRO A 5 48.45 27.17 -5.89
N GLU A 6 48.24 26.74 -4.65
CA GLU A 6 47.36 25.61 -4.31
C GLU A 6 45.95 25.96 -4.78
N THR A 7 45.47 25.27 -5.81
CA THR A 7 44.07 25.37 -6.22
C THR A 7 43.20 24.80 -5.11
N PRO A 8 42.18 25.54 -4.62
CA PRO A 8 41.30 25.04 -3.59
C PRO A 8 40.54 23.81 -4.13
N SER A 9 40.82 22.66 -3.54
CA SER A 9 40.12 21.41 -3.83
C SER A 9 38.65 21.60 -3.45
N MET A 10 37.75 21.66 -4.44
CA MET A 10 36.32 21.66 -4.16
C MET A 10 35.94 20.33 -3.48
N PRO A 11 35.14 20.36 -2.40
CA PRO A 11 34.66 19.15 -1.75
C PRO A 11 33.88 18.32 -2.78
N ARG A 12 34.23 17.04 -2.90
CA ARG A 12 33.49 16.13 -3.77
C ARG A 12 32.06 15.99 -3.24
N PRO A 13 31.04 16.04 -4.11
CA PRO A 13 29.67 15.82 -3.68
C PRO A 13 29.52 14.44 -3.04
N ASP A 14 28.83 14.40 -1.90
CA ASP A 14 28.46 13.16 -1.24
C ASP A 14 27.25 12.56 -1.96
N TRP A 15 27.53 11.79 -3.01
CA TRP A 15 26.53 11.08 -3.79
C TRP A 15 25.71 10.11 -2.93
N SER A 16 26.24 9.62 -1.81
CA SER A 16 25.50 8.71 -0.92
C SER A 16 24.37 9.44 -0.21
N ALA A 17 24.64 10.64 0.32
CA ALA A 17 23.63 11.49 0.95
C ALA A 17 22.57 11.94 -0.07
N MET A 18 22.97 12.25 -1.30
CA MET A 18 22.03 12.66 -2.35
C MET A 18 21.08 11.55 -2.82
N LEU A 19 21.55 10.29 -2.86
CA LEU A 19 20.76 9.15 -3.36
C LEU A 19 19.94 8.46 -2.27
N THR A 20 20.23 8.73 -0.98
CA THR A 20 19.53 8.10 0.15
C THR A 20 18.01 8.31 0.11
N PRO A 21 17.47 9.53 -0.09
CA PRO A 21 16.02 9.73 -0.15
C PRO A 21 15.35 8.96 -1.31
N GLN A 22 16.04 8.86 -2.45
CA GLN A 22 15.54 8.10 -3.60
C GLN A 22 15.51 6.59 -3.32
N ARG A 23 16.52 6.07 -2.60
CA ARG A 23 16.53 4.67 -2.17
C ARG A 23 15.40 4.38 -1.19
N GLU A 24 15.22 5.22 -0.17
CA GLU A 24 14.17 5.08 0.84
C GLU A 24 12.77 5.12 0.20
N LEU A 25 12.54 6.03 -0.74
CA LEU A 25 11.30 6.08 -1.51
C LEU A 25 11.06 4.79 -2.30
N MET A 26 12.10 4.25 -2.95
CA MET A 26 11.99 3.01 -3.71
C MET A 26 11.70 1.81 -2.80
N GLU A 27 12.32 1.75 -1.62
CA GLU A 27 12.04 0.73 -0.60
C GLU A 27 10.59 0.82 -0.09
N ALA A 28 10.08 2.03 0.17
CA ALA A 28 8.68 2.26 0.56
C ALA A 28 7.69 1.76 -0.51
N TRP A 29 7.94 2.07 -1.78
CA TRP A 29 7.11 1.59 -2.89
C TRP A 29 7.13 0.07 -3.04
N LEU A 30 8.31 -0.56 -2.94
CA LEU A 30 8.44 -2.02 -3.01
C LEU A 30 7.72 -2.69 -1.84
N GLY A 31 7.88 -2.18 -0.62
CA GLY A 31 7.20 -2.67 0.56
C GLY A 31 5.69 -2.52 0.48
N PHE A 32 5.20 -1.42 -0.10
CA PHE A 32 3.77 -1.22 -0.38
C PHE A 32 3.25 -2.24 -1.40
N ALA A 33 3.95 -2.43 -2.53
CA ALA A 33 3.54 -3.36 -3.57
C ALA A 33 3.48 -4.82 -3.06
N GLU A 34 4.45 -5.22 -2.24
CA GLU A 34 4.46 -6.54 -1.62
C GLU A 34 3.25 -6.74 -0.70
N GLN A 35 2.96 -5.76 0.16
CA GLN A 35 1.84 -5.85 1.10
C GLN A 35 0.49 -5.82 0.39
N LEU A 36 0.34 -5.00 -0.65
CA LEU A 36 -0.85 -4.99 -1.49
C LEU A 36 -1.07 -6.34 -2.16
N THR A 37 0.01 -6.95 -2.69
CA THR A 37 -0.05 -8.28 -3.31
C THR A 37 -0.50 -9.34 -2.30
N ARG A 38 0.05 -9.32 -1.08
CA ARG A 38 -0.34 -10.27 -0.02
C ARG A 38 -1.82 -10.10 0.35
N LEU A 39 -2.26 -8.87 0.58
CA LEU A 39 -3.65 -8.56 0.90
C LEU A 39 -4.61 -9.07 -0.19
N HIS A 40 -4.25 -8.84 -1.46
CA HIS A 40 -5.05 -9.31 -2.59
C HIS A 40 -5.10 -10.85 -2.67
N MET A 41 -3.97 -11.52 -2.47
CA MET A 41 -3.89 -12.98 -2.49
C MET A 41 -4.71 -13.62 -1.37
N ASP A 42 -4.68 -13.04 -0.17
CA ASP A 42 -5.47 -13.54 0.95
C ASP A 42 -6.97 -13.30 0.74
N THR A 43 -7.35 -12.17 0.14
CA THR A 43 -8.74 -11.91 -0.24
C THR A 43 -9.24 -12.89 -1.31
N MET A 44 -8.45 -13.11 -2.38
CA MET A 44 -8.79 -14.10 -3.40
C MET A 44 -8.95 -15.50 -2.83
N ARG A 45 -8.06 -15.91 -1.91
CA ARG A 45 -8.16 -17.19 -1.21
C ARG A 45 -9.48 -17.30 -0.46
N ARG A 46 -9.85 -16.26 0.30
CA ARG A 46 -11.10 -16.27 1.07
C ARG A 46 -12.33 -16.30 0.18
N CYS A 47 -12.34 -15.51 -0.89
CA CYS A 47 -13.42 -15.53 -1.88
C CYS A 47 -13.57 -16.91 -2.55
N MET A 48 -12.46 -17.60 -2.85
CA MET A 48 -12.51 -18.96 -3.38
C MET A 48 -13.06 -19.97 -2.37
N GLU A 49 -12.68 -19.88 -1.09
CA GLU A 49 -13.24 -20.73 -0.03
C GLU A 49 -14.75 -20.54 0.10
N LEU A 50 -15.22 -19.28 0.09
CA LEU A 50 -16.63 -18.94 0.13
C LEU A 50 -17.37 -19.50 -1.09
N ALA A 51 -16.84 -19.31 -2.30
CA ALA A 51 -17.46 -19.83 -3.53
C ALA A 51 -17.54 -21.36 -3.56
N LEU A 52 -16.52 -22.04 -3.04
CA LEU A 52 -16.53 -23.50 -2.91
C LEU A 52 -17.58 -23.98 -1.91
N GLU A 53 -17.71 -23.30 -0.78
CA GLU A 53 -18.71 -23.65 0.22
C GLU A 53 -20.12 -23.41 -0.30
N GLU A 54 -20.37 -22.27 -0.96
CA GLU A 54 -21.63 -21.96 -1.61
C GLU A 54 -22.02 -23.04 -2.64
N THR A 55 -21.05 -23.49 -3.43
CA THR A 55 -21.27 -24.58 -4.39
C THR A 55 -21.67 -25.88 -3.69
N ARG A 56 -21.06 -26.21 -2.54
CA ARG A 56 -21.41 -27.40 -1.75
C ARG A 56 -22.80 -27.28 -1.15
N CYS A 57 -23.15 -26.14 -0.58
CA CYS A 57 -24.47 -25.89 0.00
C CYS A 57 -25.57 -25.98 -1.07
N MET A 58 -25.33 -25.41 -2.25
CA MET A 58 -26.26 -25.54 -3.39
C MET A 58 -26.44 -27.00 -3.82
N MET A 59 -25.36 -27.78 -3.91
CA MET A 59 -25.44 -29.21 -4.28
C MET A 59 -26.14 -30.08 -3.23
N ALA A 60 -26.20 -29.63 -1.97
CA ALA A 60 -26.90 -30.33 -0.90
C ALA A 60 -28.43 -30.12 -0.94
N VAL A 61 -28.95 -29.24 -1.80
CA VAL A 61 -30.39 -29.00 -1.93
C VAL A 61 -31.04 -30.13 -2.75
N HIS A 62 -31.92 -30.88 -2.11
CA HIS A 62 -32.65 -31.99 -2.75
C HIS A 62 -34.16 -31.99 -2.45
N ASP A 63 -34.63 -31.16 -1.51
CA ASP A 63 -36.03 -31.00 -1.16
C ASP A 63 -36.33 -29.59 -0.61
N GLU A 64 -37.60 -29.29 -0.35
CA GLU A 64 -38.07 -27.99 0.11
C GLU A 64 -37.47 -27.57 1.47
N ARG A 65 -37.17 -28.51 2.36
CA ARG A 65 -36.56 -28.23 3.65
C ARG A 65 -35.09 -27.85 3.49
N SER A 66 -34.34 -28.61 2.71
CA SER A 66 -32.95 -28.30 2.37
C SER A 66 -32.82 -26.97 1.59
N LEU A 67 -33.82 -26.62 0.79
CA LEU A 67 -33.90 -25.30 0.13
C LEU A 67 -34.09 -24.17 1.15
N GLN A 68 -34.92 -24.38 2.17
CA GLN A 68 -35.11 -23.40 3.24
C GLN A 68 -33.83 -23.20 4.07
N ASP A 69 -33.11 -24.29 4.35
CA ASP A 69 -31.81 -24.24 5.04
C ASP A 69 -30.76 -23.51 4.19
N TYR A 70 -30.73 -23.76 2.88
CA TYR A 70 -29.89 -23.05 1.92
C TYR A 70 -30.18 -21.54 1.88
N TRP A 71 -31.46 -21.12 1.92
CA TRP A 71 -31.81 -19.70 1.98
C TRP A 71 -31.31 -19.00 3.25
N GLN A 72 -31.26 -19.70 4.38
CA GLN A 72 -30.67 -19.17 5.60
C GLN A 72 -29.15 -19.06 5.47
N HIS A 73 -28.50 -20.08 4.89
CA HIS A 73 -27.07 -20.06 4.61
C HIS A 73 -26.66 -18.89 3.70
N GLN A 74 -27.41 -18.67 2.62
CA GLN A 74 -27.20 -17.61 1.63
C GLN A 74 -27.06 -16.21 2.26
N ARG A 75 -27.82 -15.92 3.32
CA ARG A 75 -27.69 -14.64 4.03
C ARG A 75 -26.33 -14.52 4.73
N GLY A 76 -25.91 -15.57 5.44
CA GLY A 76 -24.62 -15.60 6.12
C GLY A 76 -23.45 -15.52 5.12
N PHE A 77 -23.56 -16.20 3.99
CA PHE A 77 -22.60 -16.11 2.89
C PHE A 77 -22.44 -14.66 2.39
N LEU A 78 -23.55 -13.95 2.14
CA LEU A 78 -23.51 -12.56 1.66
C LEU A 78 -22.90 -11.61 2.70
N GLU A 79 -23.23 -11.78 3.98
CA GLU A 79 -22.64 -10.99 5.08
C GLU A 79 -21.13 -11.22 5.18
N GLU A 80 -20.68 -12.46 5.01
CA GLU A 80 -19.27 -12.81 5.06
C GLU A 80 -18.49 -12.30 3.84
N LEU A 81 -19.10 -12.34 2.66
CA LEU A 81 -18.53 -11.77 1.44
C LEU A 81 -18.40 -10.24 1.55
N ASP A 82 -19.44 -9.56 2.01
CA ASP A 82 -19.42 -8.10 2.24
C ASP A 82 -18.33 -7.72 3.25
N THR A 83 -18.24 -8.48 4.34
CA THR A 83 -17.19 -8.31 5.36
C THR A 83 -15.80 -8.48 4.76
N THR A 84 -15.59 -9.53 3.96
CA THR A 84 -14.29 -9.82 3.32
C THR A 84 -13.86 -8.68 2.39
N ILE A 85 -14.77 -8.22 1.52
CA ILE A 85 -14.51 -7.10 0.60
C ILE A 85 -14.27 -5.81 1.38
N GLY A 86 -15.08 -5.54 2.41
CA GLY A 86 -14.93 -4.36 3.27
C GLY A 86 -13.57 -4.32 3.97
N GLN A 87 -13.08 -5.47 4.45
CA GLN A 87 -11.76 -5.59 5.06
C GLN A 87 -10.63 -5.37 4.04
N GLU A 88 -10.75 -5.90 2.82
CA GLU A 88 -9.77 -5.66 1.75
C GLU A 88 -9.67 -4.16 1.43
N LEU A 89 -10.81 -3.49 1.23
CA LEU A 89 -10.85 -2.05 0.93
C LEU A 89 -10.25 -1.21 2.07
N GLN A 90 -10.54 -1.56 3.31
CA GLN A 90 -9.94 -0.92 4.48
C GLN A 90 -8.43 -1.17 4.55
N GLY A 91 -7.99 -2.38 4.21
CA GLY A 91 -6.57 -2.74 4.09
C GLY A 91 -5.86 -1.88 3.05
N VAL A 92 -6.40 -1.80 1.83
CA VAL A 92 -5.85 -0.97 0.75
C VAL A 92 -5.76 0.50 1.16
N ARG A 93 -6.83 1.05 1.76
CA ARG A 93 -6.83 2.43 2.24
C ARG A 93 -5.73 2.67 3.27
N SER A 94 -5.60 1.80 4.27
CA SER A 94 -4.59 1.94 5.33
C SER A 94 -3.15 1.82 4.80
N LEU A 95 -2.92 0.93 3.83
CA LEU A 95 -1.64 0.83 3.14
C LEU A 95 -1.33 2.12 2.35
N GLY A 96 -2.33 2.68 1.65
CA GLY A 96 -2.19 3.93 0.91
C GLY A 96 -1.88 5.12 1.82
N GLU A 97 -2.57 5.24 2.96
CA GLU A 97 -2.30 6.26 3.98
C GLU A 97 -0.88 6.13 4.56
N ARG A 98 -0.39 4.90 4.76
CA ARG A 98 0.97 4.67 5.25
C ARG A 98 2.02 5.04 4.21
N LEU A 99 1.83 4.64 2.95
CA LEU A 99 2.72 5.05 1.86
C LEU A 99 2.75 6.58 1.71
N ALA A 100 1.59 7.26 1.75
CA ALA A 100 1.54 8.71 1.67
C ALA A 100 2.36 9.39 2.79
N ARG A 101 2.32 8.84 4.01
CA ARG A 101 3.18 9.31 5.11
C ARG A 101 4.65 9.08 4.82
N GLU A 102 5.04 7.88 4.40
CA GLU A 102 6.43 7.53 4.09
C GLU A 102 7.00 8.43 2.98
N VAL A 103 6.25 8.64 1.89
CA VAL A 103 6.63 9.54 0.79
C VAL A 103 6.81 10.98 1.29
N THR A 104 5.89 11.47 2.13
CA THR A 104 5.97 12.85 2.67
C THR A 104 7.17 13.05 3.59
N HIS A 105 7.59 12.03 4.34
CA HIS A 105 8.77 12.09 5.20
C HIS A 105 10.09 12.00 4.41
N THR A 106 10.09 11.32 3.26
CA THR A 106 11.26 11.24 2.36
C THR A 106 11.41 12.46 1.44
N ALA A 107 10.39 13.32 1.35
CA ALA A 107 10.47 14.57 0.60
C ALA A 107 11.33 15.59 1.38
N PRO A 108 12.42 16.12 0.81
CA PRO A 108 13.17 17.18 1.46
C PRO A 108 12.26 18.39 1.65
N ALA A 109 12.38 19.08 2.80
CA ALA A 109 11.73 20.35 3.05
C ALA A 109 12.18 21.37 1.96
N GLY A 110 11.42 21.45 0.88
CA GLY A 110 11.62 22.43 -0.18
C GLY A 110 11.25 23.81 0.32
N GLU A 111 12.26 24.62 0.58
CA GLU A 111 12.31 26.06 0.27
C GLU A 111 11.05 26.86 0.61
N GLY A 112 10.90 27.18 1.90
CA GLY A 112 10.06 28.27 2.40
C GLY A 112 10.88 29.50 2.77
N GLU A 113 11.86 29.90 1.96
CA GLU A 113 12.55 31.20 2.10
C GLU A 113 12.49 31.95 0.75
N THR A 114 11.28 32.04 0.20
CA THR A 114 10.95 33.01 -0.82
C THR A 114 11.01 34.39 -0.18
N ARG A 115 12.18 35.03 -0.34
CA ARG A 115 12.40 36.48 -0.39
C ARG A 115 11.17 37.29 0.01
N ALA A 116 11.15 37.72 1.26
CA ALA A 116 10.41 38.91 1.64
C ALA A 116 11.04 40.11 0.91
N ASN A 117 10.56 40.31 -0.32
CA ASN A 117 10.13 41.58 -0.88
C ASN A 117 11.03 42.80 -0.56
N ASP A 118 11.97 43.07 -1.45
CA ASP A 118 12.28 44.46 -1.84
C ASP A 118 10.99 45.09 -2.39
N ALA A 119 10.30 45.89 -1.56
CA ALA A 119 9.46 47.03 -1.98
C ALA A 119 8.81 47.71 -0.77
N ALA A 120 9.51 48.69 -0.18
CA ALA A 120 8.97 49.98 0.27
C ALA A 120 10.13 50.91 0.71
#